data_AF-A0A6S7FWE1-F1
#
_entry.id   AF-A0A6S7FWE1-F1
#
_cell.length_a   1.000
_cell.length_b   1.000
_cell.length_c   1.000
_cell.angle_alpha   90.00
_cell.angle_beta   90.00
_cell.angle_gamma   90.00
#
_symmetry.space_group_name_H-M   'P 1'
#
loop_
_entity.id
_entity.type
_entity.pdbx_description
1 polymer ?
#
loop_
_entity_poly.entity_id
_entity_poly.type
_entity_poly.pdbx_seq_one_letter_code
_entity_poly.pdbx_strand_id
1 'polypeptide(L)'
;MPEQEAKKTDDYLDNILKIAKSNVVNDHLETLKNVPRPARGFCIKADLKMSTNGRGVGVFAAEFLSAGTRVERDELVETSFTKEEAYAFLEAVPNDEQRKWWLEHNYCLDGVMKSDMVELDSMMVNHCDNPTLVVREDGFDYTTRDINIGEELTEDYRTYDIVPYYEELCKKYGAEHFSNEWK
;
A
#
# COMPACT_ATOMS: atom_id res chain seq x y z
N MET A 1 21.88 -13.40 -9.05
CA MET A 1 22.06 -12.85 -10.40
C MET A 1 21.34 -11.51 -10.40
N PRO A 2 21.93 -10.39 -10.86
CA PRO A 2 21.20 -9.13 -10.88
C PRO A 2 20.14 -9.24 -11.99
N GLU A 3 18.87 -9.18 -11.61
CA GLU A 3 17.77 -9.01 -12.54
C GLU A 3 18.02 -7.72 -13.33
N GLN A 4 17.97 -7.82 -14.65
CA GLN A 4 18.06 -6.67 -15.52
C GLN A 4 16.74 -5.92 -15.39
N GLU A 5 16.75 -4.78 -14.69
CA GLU A 5 15.63 -3.84 -14.71
C GLU A 5 15.26 -3.56 -16.17
N ALA A 6 14.08 -3.98 -16.58
CA ALA A 6 13.54 -3.66 -17.88
C ALA A 6 13.54 -2.13 -18.03
N LYS A 7 14.13 -1.63 -19.12
CA LYS A 7 14.20 -0.19 -19.37
C LYS A 7 12.77 0.36 -19.50
N LYS A 8 12.34 1.13 -18.49
CA LYS A 8 11.09 1.90 -18.52
C LYS A 8 11.14 2.87 -19.73
N THR A 9 10.06 2.93 -20.49
CA THR A 9 9.94 3.79 -21.68
C THR A 9 9.49 5.19 -21.31
N ASP A 10 9.64 6.17 -22.20
CA ASP A 10 9.09 7.53 -21.98
C ASP A 10 7.56 7.48 -21.74
N ASP A 11 6.86 6.57 -22.41
CA ASP A 11 5.43 6.31 -22.20
C ASP A 11 5.09 5.89 -20.74
N TYR A 12 6.01 5.25 -20.03
CA TYR A 12 5.79 4.85 -18.64
C TYR A 12 5.70 6.06 -17.70
N LEU A 13 6.65 6.99 -17.83
CA LEU A 13 6.65 8.20 -17.00
C LEU A 13 5.42 9.08 -17.31
N ASP A 14 5.06 9.20 -18.59
CA ASP A 14 3.87 9.94 -18.99
C ASP A 14 2.58 9.33 -18.41
N ASN A 15 2.49 8.00 -18.36
CA ASN A 15 1.36 7.31 -17.73
C ASN A 15 1.30 7.54 -16.21
N ILE A 16 2.44 7.44 -15.52
CA ILE A 16 2.53 7.73 -14.08
C ILE A 16 2.10 9.17 -13.80
N LEU A 17 2.63 10.13 -14.55
CA LEU A 17 2.29 11.54 -14.38
C LEU A 17 0.83 11.82 -14.72
N LYS A 18 0.24 11.09 -15.66
CA LYS A 18 -1.20 11.17 -15.95
C LYS A 18 -2.03 10.68 -14.77
N ILE A 19 -1.62 9.58 -14.12
CA ILE A 19 -2.28 9.07 -12.91
C ILE A 19 -2.12 10.09 -11.77
N ALA A 20 -0.92 10.62 -11.56
CA ALA A 20 -0.64 11.63 -10.53
C ALA A 20 -1.51 12.90 -10.67
N LYS A 21 -1.68 13.38 -11.91
CA LYS A 21 -2.51 14.54 -12.24
C LYS A 21 -3.99 14.24 -12.23
N SER A 22 -4.36 12.96 -12.28
CA SER A 22 -5.75 12.55 -12.15
C SER A 22 -6.19 12.68 -10.69
N ASN A 23 -7.50 12.60 -10.48
CA ASN A 23 -8.05 12.58 -9.13
C ASN A 23 -7.91 11.20 -8.46
N VAL A 24 -7.04 10.28 -8.90
CA VAL A 24 -6.99 8.90 -8.37
C VAL A 24 -6.96 8.82 -6.84
N VAL A 25 -6.13 9.67 -6.20
CA VAL A 25 -6.04 9.75 -4.74
C VAL A 25 -7.36 10.25 -4.16
N ASN A 26 -7.91 11.32 -4.72
CA ASN A 26 -9.18 11.89 -4.29
C ASN A 26 -10.35 10.91 -4.49
N ASP A 27 -10.42 10.27 -5.64
CA ASP A 27 -11.46 9.32 -6.01
C ASP A 27 -11.42 8.11 -5.06
N HIS A 28 -10.22 7.64 -4.71
CA HIS A 28 -10.05 6.61 -3.69
C HIS A 28 -10.50 7.09 -2.30
N LEU A 29 -10.06 8.27 -1.86
CA LEU A 29 -10.50 8.89 -0.60
C LEU A 29 -12.02 9.03 -0.52
N GLU A 30 -12.69 9.41 -1.62
CA GLU A 30 -14.16 9.43 -1.69
C GLU A 30 -14.76 8.02 -1.51
N THR A 31 -14.12 6.97 -2.01
CA THR A 31 -14.58 5.59 -1.79
C THR A 31 -14.47 5.16 -0.33
N LEU A 32 -13.50 5.69 0.43
CA LEU A 32 -13.29 5.37 1.84
C LEU A 32 -14.39 5.97 2.73
N LYS A 33 -15.09 7.02 2.28
CA LYS A 33 -16.25 7.59 3.02
C LYS A 33 -17.44 6.63 3.13
N ASN A 34 -17.46 5.58 2.31
CA ASN A 34 -18.57 4.62 2.24
C ASN A 34 -18.28 3.28 2.95
N VAL A 35 -17.28 3.22 3.84
CA VAL A 35 -17.06 2.02 4.66
C VAL A 35 -18.22 1.83 5.68
N PRO A 36 -18.66 0.57 5.95
CA PRO A 36 -18.09 -0.67 5.47
C PRO A 36 -18.51 -1.02 4.03
N ARG A 37 -17.57 -1.52 3.24
CA ARG A 37 -17.81 -2.02 1.87
C ARG A 37 -16.89 -3.20 1.54
N PRO A 38 -17.22 -4.05 0.55
CA PRO A 38 -16.27 -5.03 0.04
C PRO A 38 -14.96 -4.37 -0.43
N ALA A 39 -13.84 -5.01 -0.10
CA ALA A 39 -12.51 -4.63 -0.57
C ALA A 39 -12.25 -5.21 -1.98
N ARG A 40 -11.44 -4.50 -2.76
CA ARG A 40 -10.97 -4.88 -4.09
C ARG A 40 -9.48 -5.19 -4.07
N GLY A 41 -8.94 -5.76 -5.14
CA GLY A 41 -7.52 -6.15 -5.20
C GLY A 41 -7.16 -7.50 -4.57
N PHE A 42 -8.03 -8.08 -3.73
CA PHE A 42 -7.76 -9.36 -3.04
C PHE A 42 -8.28 -10.58 -3.81
N CYS A 43 -7.61 -11.72 -3.69
CA CYS A 43 -8.09 -13.02 -4.19
C CYS A 43 -9.01 -13.74 -3.21
N ILE A 44 -9.17 -13.18 -2.00
CA ILE A 44 -10.13 -13.57 -0.97
C ILE A 44 -11.33 -12.60 -0.92
N LYS A 45 -12.38 -12.96 -0.20
CA LYS A 45 -13.40 -12.01 0.24
C LYS A 45 -12.90 -11.22 1.44
N ALA A 46 -12.78 -9.91 1.25
CA ALA A 46 -12.45 -8.97 2.30
C ALA A 46 -13.39 -7.77 2.28
N ASP A 47 -13.49 -7.06 3.41
CA ASP A 47 -14.22 -5.81 3.58
C ASP A 47 -13.26 -4.72 4.05
N LEU A 48 -13.45 -3.48 3.60
CA LEU A 48 -12.91 -2.31 4.27
C LEU A 48 -13.85 -1.88 5.40
N LYS A 49 -13.30 -1.64 6.59
CA LYS A 49 -14.02 -1.16 7.78
C LYS A 49 -13.15 -0.19 8.58
N MET A 50 -13.75 0.59 9.48
CA MET A 50 -12.96 1.35 10.45
C MET A 50 -12.26 0.40 11.42
N SER A 51 -10.94 0.52 11.54
CA SER A 51 -10.11 -0.23 12.48
C SER A 51 -10.52 0.11 13.91
N THR A 52 -10.62 -0.90 14.77
CA THR A 52 -11.06 -0.72 16.17
C THR A 52 -10.02 -0.01 17.03
N ASN A 53 -8.78 0.08 16.56
CA ASN A 53 -7.65 0.65 17.30
C ASN A 53 -7.37 2.11 16.90
N GLY A 54 -8.28 2.75 16.16
CA GLY A 54 -8.13 4.16 15.75
C GLY A 54 -7.17 4.39 14.59
N ARG A 55 -6.73 3.33 13.90
CA ARG A 55 -5.79 3.37 12.77
C ARG A 55 -6.44 3.72 11.42
N GLY A 56 -7.59 4.39 11.43
CA GLY A 56 -8.33 4.69 10.22
C GLY A 56 -9.07 3.48 9.64
N VAL A 57 -9.03 3.33 8.32
CA VAL A 57 -9.64 2.19 7.62
C VAL A 57 -8.69 0.99 7.67
N GLY A 58 -9.23 -0.21 7.74
CA GLY A 58 -8.50 -1.48 7.70
C GLY A 58 -9.17 -2.49 6.80
N VAL A 59 -8.43 -3.52 6.40
CA VAL A 59 -8.92 -4.67 5.62
C VAL A 59 -9.31 -5.80 6.57
N PHE A 60 -10.50 -6.37 6.41
CA PHE A 60 -11.04 -7.41 7.27
C PHE A 60 -11.45 -8.63 6.46
N ALA A 61 -11.16 -9.84 6.96
CA ALA A 61 -11.59 -11.07 6.32
C ALA A 61 -13.14 -11.16 6.30
N ALA A 62 -13.74 -11.37 5.13
CA ALA A 62 -15.18 -11.60 4.97
C ALA A 62 -15.53 -13.09 4.85
N GLU A 63 -14.51 -13.96 4.93
CA GLU A 63 -14.63 -15.41 4.98
C GLU A 63 -13.56 -16.00 5.92
N PHE A 64 -13.71 -17.27 6.29
CA PHE A 64 -12.66 -17.97 7.03
C PHE A 64 -11.47 -18.25 6.10
N LEU A 65 -10.25 -17.98 6.58
CA LEU A 65 -9.02 -18.24 5.85
C LEU A 65 -8.17 -19.21 6.66
N SER A 66 -7.73 -20.30 6.05
CA SER A 66 -6.76 -21.21 6.68
C SER A 66 -5.38 -20.55 6.76
N ALA A 67 -4.52 -21.04 7.64
CA ALA A 67 -3.10 -20.68 7.65
C ALA A 67 -2.43 -20.95 6.28
N GLY A 68 -1.62 -20.01 5.81
CA GLY A 68 -0.92 -20.08 4.53
C GLY A 68 -1.80 -19.82 3.31
N THR A 69 -2.95 -19.18 3.47
CA THR A 69 -3.78 -18.69 2.36
C THR A 69 -3.17 -17.39 1.82
N ARG A 70 -2.95 -17.32 0.50
CA ARG A 70 -2.60 -16.08 -0.21
C ARG A 70 -3.79 -15.13 -0.19
N VAL A 71 -3.57 -13.85 0.06
CA VAL A 71 -4.65 -12.84 0.08
C VAL A 71 -4.66 -11.93 -1.16
N GLU A 72 -3.51 -11.79 -1.81
CA GLU A 72 -3.29 -10.92 -2.97
C GLU A 72 -3.51 -11.61 -4.33
N ARG A 73 -3.85 -10.82 -5.35
CA ARG A 73 -3.97 -11.28 -6.74
C ARG A 73 -2.63 -11.21 -7.47
N ASP A 74 -2.43 -12.13 -8.41
CA ASP A 74 -1.24 -12.12 -9.31
C ASP A 74 -1.16 -10.86 -10.21
N GLU A 75 -2.28 -10.15 -10.36
CA GLU A 75 -2.42 -8.97 -11.23
C GLU A 75 -2.06 -7.66 -10.52
N LEU A 76 -1.55 -7.70 -9.29
CA LEU A 76 -1.02 -6.53 -8.60
C LEU A 76 0.18 -5.98 -9.39
N VAL A 77 -0.06 -4.90 -10.13
CA VAL A 77 0.98 -4.18 -10.85
C VAL A 77 1.53 -3.11 -9.92
N GLU A 78 2.49 -3.53 -9.11
CA GLU A 78 3.24 -2.60 -8.27
C GLU A 78 4.13 -1.71 -9.13
N THR A 79 4.08 -0.43 -8.85
CA THR A 79 4.89 0.57 -9.50
C THR A 79 6.03 0.93 -8.56
N SER A 80 7.26 0.57 -8.94
CA SER A 80 8.47 1.03 -8.24
C SER A 80 8.86 2.41 -8.77
N PHE A 81 9.22 3.33 -7.88
CA PHE A 81 9.62 4.69 -8.22
C PHE A 81 11.12 4.88 -7.95
N THR A 82 11.86 5.41 -8.92
CA THR A 82 13.16 6.02 -8.62
C THR A 82 12.98 7.30 -7.81
N LYS A 83 14.07 7.87 -7.29
CA LYS A 83 14.04 9.18 -6.63
C LYS A 83 13.40 10.23 -7.55
N GLU A 84 13.85 10.33 -8.79
CA GLU A 84 13.37 11.34 -9.73
C GLU A 84 11.89 11.13 -10.08
N GLU A 85 11.46 9.88 -10.25
CA GLU A 85 10.07 9.52 -10.53
C GLU A 85 9.14 9.85 -9.35
N ALA A 86 9.55 9.52 -8.12
CA ALA A 86 8.77 9.81 -6.92
C ALA A 86 8.56 11.32 -6.72
N TYR A 87 9.63 12.12 -6.92
CA TYR A 87 9.53 13.58 -6.86
C TYR A 87 8.61 14.13 -7.94
N ALA A 88 8.77 13.69 -9.20
CA ALA A 88 7.94 14.14 -10.31
C ALA A 88 6.46 13.77 -10.10
N PHE A 89 6.19 12.56 -9.61
CA PHE A 89 4.84 12.10 -9.26
C PHE A 89 4.21 13.02 -8.21
N LEU A 90 4.88 13.22 -7.07
CA LEU A 90 4.33 14.03 -5.97
C LEU A 90 4.16 15.50 -6.34
N GLU A 91 5.06 16.08 -7.14
CA GLU A 91 4.89 17.43 -7.67
C GLU A 91 3.65 17.55 -8.56
N ALA A 92 3.29 16.48 -9.26
CA ALA A 92 2.11 16.42 -10.11
C ALA A 92 0.80 16.15 -9.35
N VAL A 93 0.85 15.58 -8.14
CA VAL A 93 -0.32 15.44 -7.26
C VAL A 93 -0.84 16.83 -6.86
N PRO A 94 -2.16 17.13 -6.93
CA PRO A 94 -2.67 18.50 -6.87
C PRO A 94 -2.42 19.29 -5.58
N ASN A 95 -2.40 18.64 -4.41
CA ASN A 95 -2.32 19.32 -3.12
C ASN A 95 -1.55 18.51 -2.06
N ASP A 96 -1.12 19.19 -1.00
CA ASP A 96 -0.29 18.60 0.05
C ASP A 96 -1.01 17.54 0.87
N GLU A 97 -2.34 17.62 1.04
CA GLU A 97 -3.12 16.59 1.75
C GLU A 97 -3.10 15.26 1.01
N GLN A 98 -3.27 15.29 -0.31
CA GLN A 98 -3.18 14.09 -1.16
C GLN A 98 -1.74 13.56 -1.28
N ARG A 99 -0.74 14.44 -1.34
CA ARG A 99 0.68 14.04 -1.32
C ARG A 99 1.04 13.35 -0.02
N LYS A 100 0.60 13.92 1.09
CA LYS A 100 0.76 13.37 2.43
C LYS A 100 0.09 12.00 2.51
N TRP A 101 -1.20 11.91 2.16
CA TRP A 101 -1.93 10.66 2.19
C TRP A 101 -1.24 9.58 1.35
N TRP A 102 -0.78 9.93 0.15
CA TRP A 102 -0.05 8.99 -0.70
C TRP A 102 1.19 8.42 0.00
N LEU A 103 2.02 9.29 0.58
CA LEU A 103 3.23 8.91 1.32
C LEU A 103 2.95 8.13 2.62
N GLU A 104 1.78 8.24 3.21
CA GLU A 104 1.43 7.47 4.42
C GLU A 104 0.92 6.05 4.09
N HIS A 105 0.62 5.78 2.82
CA HIS A 105 0.04 4.51 2.39
C HIS A 105 0.91 3.78 1.36
N ASN A 106 2.09 4.32 1.06
CA ASN A 106 3.12 3.66 0.25
C ASN A 106 4.18 3.05 1.16
N TYR A 107 4.90 2.07 0.62
CA TYR A 107 5.96 1.38 1.34
C TYR A 107 7.25 1.36 0.52
N CYS A 108 8.34 0.92 1.13
CA CYS A 108 9.63 0.80 0.48
C CYS A 108 10.15 -0.63 0.55
N LEU A 109 10.66 -1.13 -0.57
CA LEU A 109 11.26 -2.46 -0.68
C LEU A 109 12.28 -2.45 -1.83
N ASP A 110 13.36 -3.21 -1.67
CA ASP A 110 14.50 -3.25 -2.60
C ASP A 110 15.16 -1.87 -2.80
N GLY A 111 15.19 -1.05 -1.76
CA GLY A 111 15.78 0.28 -1.79
C GLY A 111 14.99 1.34 -2.58
N VAL A 112 13.75 1.03 -2.97
CA VAL A 112 12.87 1.94 -3.72
C VAL A 112 11.46 2.02 -3.11
N MET A 113 10.79 3.15 -3.34
CA MET A 113 9.37 3.34 -3.04
C MET A 113 8.52 2.51 -4.01
N LYS A 114 7.49 1.84 -3.49
CA LYS A 114 6.52 1.06 -4.27
C LYS A 114 5.08 1.52 -3.94
N SER A 115 4.25 1.54 -4.97
CA SER A 115 2.80 1.75 -4.85
C SER A 115 2.02 0.72 -5.66
N ASP A 116 0.90 0.27 -5.11
CA ASP A 116 -0.20 -0.18 -5.95
C ASP A 116 -0.82 1.05 -6.64
N MET A 117 -0.99 1.01 -7.96
CA MET A 117 -1.55 2.11 -8.75
C MET A 117 -2.95 1.79 -9.29
N VAL A 118 -3.44 0.57 -9.07
CA VAL A 118 -4.65 0.03 -9.71
C VAL A 118 -5.72 -0.26 -8.67
N GLU A 119 -5.38 -0.96 -7.58
CA GLU A 119 -6.33 -1.42 -6.55
C GLU A 119 -5.89 -0.99 -5.15
N LEU A 120 -5.92 0.32 -4.91
CA LEU A 120 -5.48 1.00 -3.68
C LEU A 120 -6.10 0.50 -2.35
N ASP A 121 -7.07 -0.42 -2.38
CA ASP A 121 -7.62 -1.06 -1.18
C ASP A 121 -6.56 -1.95 -0.48
N SER A 122 -5.57 -2.48 -1.22
CA SER A 122 -4.41 -3.19 -0.68
C SER A 122 -3.61 -2.33 0.31
N MET A 123 -3.50 -1.03 0.02
CA MET A 123 -2.79 -0.04 0.85
C MET A 123 -3.49 0.25 2.19
N MET A 124 -4.69 -0.31 2.41
CA MET A 124 -5.44 -0.18 3.66
C MET A 124 -5.17 -1.34 4.65
N VAL A 125 -4.31 -2.30 4.30
CA VAL A 125 -3.80 -3.28 5.27
C VAL A 125 -3.03 -2.50 6.33
N ASN A 126 -3.30 -2.74 7.61
CA ASN A 126 -2.70 -1.96 8.70
C ASN A 126 -1.49 -2.68 9.32
N HIS A 127 -0.60 -1.93 9.95
CA HIS A 127 0.48 -2.50 10.76
C HIS A 127 -0.04 -3.26 12.00
N CYS A 128 0.65 -4.30 12.47
CA CYS A 128 0.49 -4.91 13.79
C CYS A 128 1.82 -5.54 14.27
N ASP A 129 2.10 -5.48 15.57
CA ASP A 129 3.26 -6.17 16.19
C ASP A 129 3.21 -7.71 16.06
N ASN A 130 2.00 -8.25 15.96
CA ASN A 130 1.72 -9.67 15.75
C ASN A 130 0.82 -9.83 14.52
N PRO A 131 1.39 -9.70 13.32
CA PRO A 131 0.63 -9.57 12.08
C PRO A 131 -0.10 -10.86 11.72
N THR A 132 -1.21 -10.70 11.02
CA THR A 132 -1.98 -11.82 10.46
C THR A 132 -1.47 -12.23 9.08
N LEU A 133 -0.67 -11.38 8.44
CA LEU A 133 -0.03 -11.61 7.14
C LEU A 133 1.50 -11.66 7.26
N VAL A 134 2.12 -12.27 6.26
CA VAL A 134 3.56 -12.26 6.04
C VAL A 134 3.84 -12.36 4.53
N VAL A 135 4.75 -11.50 4.05
CA VAL A 135 5.28 -11.56 2.70
C VAL A 135 6.20 -12.78 2.56
N ARG A 136 5.99 -13.59 1.52
CA ARG A 136 6.81 -14.79 1.23
C ARG A 136 7.82 -14.53 0.10
N GLU A 137 8.62 -15.55 -0.23
CA GLU A 137 9.68 -15.48 -1.25
C GLU A 137 9.17 -15.07 -2.65
N ASP A 138 7.88 -15.26 -2.93
CA ASP A 138 7.23 -14.86 -4.18
C ASP A 138 6.71 -13.41 -4.15
N GLY A 139 6.94 -12.68 -3.05
CA GLY A 139 6.57 -11.28 -2.89
C GLY A 139 5.10 -11.04 -2.55
N PHE A 140 4.31 -12.09 -2.31
CA PHE A 140 2.90 -11.95 -1.96
C PHE A 140 2.64 -12.16 -0.48
N ASP A 141 1.52 -11.60 -0.02
CA ASP A 141 1.03 -11.80 1.34
C ASP A 141 0.28 -13.11 1.58
N TYR A 142 0.64 -13.77 2.68
CA TYR A 142 0.03 -15.01 3.15
C TYR A 142 -0.38 -14.95 4.62
N THR A 143 -1.50 -15.58 4.96
CA THR A 143 -1.93 -15.70 6.35
C THR A 143 -0.92 -16.50 7.20
N THR A 144 -0.56 -15.99 8.38
CA THR A 144 0.38 -16.65 9.31
C THR A 144 -0.27 -17.75 10.16
N ARG A 145 -1.60 -17.71 10.27
CA ARG A 145 -2.46 -18.60 11.05
C ARG A 145 -3.87 -18.65 10.45
N ASP A 146 -4.75 -19.46 11.01
CA ASP A 146 -6.17 -19.40 10.69
C ASP A 146 -6.75 -18.02 11.10
N ILE A 147 -7.58 -17.46 10.21
CA ILE A 147 -8.23 -16.16 10.35
C ILE A 147 -9.75 -16.35 10.29
N ASN A 148 -10.45 -15.90 11.33
CA ASN A 148 -11.90 -15.92 11.39
C ASN A 148 -12.51 -14.76 10.61
N ILE A 149 -13.78 -14.94 10.23
CA ILE A 149 -14.59 -13.88 9.63
C ILE A 149 -14.61 -12.67 10.57
N GLY A 150 -14.28 -11.50 10.03
CA GLY A 150 -14.26 -10.23 10.76
C GLY A 150 -12.95 -9.93 11.48
N GLU A 151 -11.92 -10.76 11.40
CA GLU A 151 -10.58 -10.41 11.86
C GLU A 151 -9.89 -9.45 10.86
N GLU A 152 -9.08 -8.51 11.37
CA GLU A 152 -8.30 -7.56 10.57
C GLU A 152 -7.07 -8.26 9.96
N LEU A 153 -6.83 -8.00 8.67
CA LEU A 153 -5.61 -8.37 7.98
C LEU A 153 -4.56 -7.29 8.24
N THR A 154 -3.38 -7.71 8.68
CA THR A 154 -2.33 -6.81 9.18
C THR A 154 -0.94 -7.33 8.86
N GLU A 155 -0.01 -6.41 8.64
CA GLU A 155 1.40 -6.67 8.30
C GLU A 155 2.36 -6.08 9.34
N ASP A 156 3.63 -6.49 9.27
CA ASP A 156 4.70 -5.88 10.06
C ASP A 156 5.49 -4.86 9.22
N TYR A 157 5.11 -3.58 9.27
CA TYR A 157 5.78 -2.52 8.52
C TYR A 157 7.27 -2.34 8.85
N ARG A 158 7.76 -2.91 9.96
CA ARG A 158 9.18 -2.88 10.30
C ARG A 158 10.03 -3.72 9.35
N THR A 159 9.41 -4.57 8.54
CA THR A 159 10.11 -5.36 7.52
C THR A 159 10.36 -4.56 6.23
N TYR A 160 9.76 -3.38 6.07
CA TYR A 160 9.99 -2.52 4.92
C TYR A 160 11.29 -1.70 5.06
N ASP A 161 11.85 -1.33 3.91
CA ASP A 161 13.12 -0.58 3.86
C ASP A 161 12.95 0.86 4.32
N ILE A 162 14.00 1.42 4.93
CA ILE A 162 14.12 2.87 5.11
C ILE A 162 14.88 3.43 3.92
N VAL A 163 14.17 4.12 3.01
CA VAL A 163 14.77 4.68 1.80
C VAL A 163 15.00 6.19 1.96
N PRO A 164 16.26 6.69 1.89
CA PRO A 164 16.57 8.08 2.26
C PRO A 164 15.77 9.15 1.50
N TYR A 165 15.56 8.98 0.18
CA TYR A 165 14.80 9.98 -0.59
C TYR A 165 13.30 9.93 -0.26
N TYR A 166 12.78 8.77 0.15
CA TYR A 166 11.41 8.63 0.59
C TYR A 166 11.19 9.37 1.91
N GLU A 167 12.11 9.19 2.87
CA GLU A 167 12.11 9.92 4.14
C GLU A 167 12.21 11.45 3.94
N GLU A 168 13.01 11.90 2.96
CA GLU A 168 13.06 13.32 2.55
C GLU A 168 11.70 13.83 2.09
N LEU A 169 10.97 13.04 1.29
CA LEU A 169 9.62 13.37 0.81
C LEU A 169 8.59 13.36 1.94
N CYS A 170 8.60 12.32 2.80
CA CYS A 170 7.74 12.25 3.97
C CYS A 170 7.90 13.49 4.86
N LYS A 171 9.15 13.86 5.17
CA LYS A 171 9.45 15.08 5.93
C LYS A 171 9.00 16.35 5.22
N LYS A 172 9.18 16.45 3.89
CA LYS A 172 8.79 17.61 3.09
C LYS A 172 7.27 17.86 3.15
N TYR A 173 6.47 16.81 3.11
CA TYR A 173 5.01 16.89 3.07
C TYR A 173 4.33 16.58 4.42
N GLY A 174 5.10 16.37 5.48
CA GLY A 174 4.57 16.10 6.83
C GLY A 174 3.86 14.74 6.94
N ALA A 175 4.26 13.76 6.15
CA ALA A 175 3.83 12.37 6.22
C ALA A 175 4.70 11.56 7.19
N GLU A 176 4.13 10.49 7.73
CA GLU A 176 4.82 9.50 8.55
C GLU A 176 4.89 8.17 7.77
N HIS A 177 6.10 7.64 7.52
CA HIS A 177 6.28 6.37 6.82
C HIS A 177 5.97 5.18 7.74
N PHE A 178 6.70 5.08 8.85
CA PHE A 178 6.33 4.24 9.98
C PHE A 178 6.79 4.88 11.28
N SER A 179 6.12 4.54 12.37
CA SER A 179 6.54 4.95 13.72
C SER A 179 6.84 3.73 14.57
N ASN A 180 7.96 3.77 15.29
CA ASN A 180 8.30 2.78 16.32
C ASN A 180 7.29 2.78 17.49
N GLU A 181 6.36 3.72 17.53
CA GLU A 181 5.29 3.80 18.52
C GLU A 181 4.00 3.10 18.05
N TRP A 182 3.91 2.71 16.77
CA TRP A 182 2.78 1.94 16.27
C TRP A 182 2.88 0.51 16.83
N LYS A 183 1.88 0.13 17.63
CA LYS A 183 1.73 -1.19 18.26
C LYS A 183 0.53 -1.92 17.67
#